data_AF-A0A3D6DWP6-F1
#
_entry.id   AF-A0A3D6DWP6-F1
#
_cell.length_a   1.000
_cell.length_b   1.000
_cell.length_c   1.000
_cell.angle_alpha   90.00
_cell.angle_beta   90.00
_cell.angle_gamma   90.00
#
_symmetry.space_group_name_H-M   'P 1'
#
loop_
_entity.id
_entity.type
_entity.pdbx_description
1 polymer ?
#
loop_
_entity_poly.entity_id
_entity_poly.type
_entity_poly.pdbx_seq_one_letter_code
_entity_poly.pdbx_strand_id
1 'polypeptide(L)' 'VGRELVAAQTVRLDQPTTITIRWQGAFASPKSVAAMRAVYNGRTFNIHSVENEDERNVLLTLIASEGLNDG' A
#
# COMPACT_ATOMS: atom_id res chain seq x y z
N VAL A 1 -2.34 -14.24 27.62
CA VAL A 1 -3.24 -13.88 26.50
C VAL A 1 -2.71 -12.70 25.64
N GLY A 2 -1.91 -11.76 26.17
CA GLY A 2 -1.44 -10.60 25.37
C GLY A 2 -0.39 -10.87 24.28
N ARG A 3 0.50 -11.86 24.45
CA ARG A 3 1.57 -12.16 23.47
C ARG A 3 1.04 -12.66 22.13
N GLU A 4 -0.03 -13.44 22.14
CA GLU A 4 -0.65 -13.99 20.92
C GLU A 4 -1.38 -12.90 20.13
N LEU A 5 -2.00 -11.93 20.80
CA LEU A 5 -2.65 -10.79 20.14
C LEU A 5 -1.63 -9.88 19.45
N VAL A 6 -0.49 -9.62 20.09
CA VAL A 6 0.60 -8.84 19.49
C VAL A 6 1.17 -9.58 18.28
N ALA A 7 1.45 -10.88 18.39
CA ALA A 7 1.94 -11.68 17.27
C ALA A 7 0.95 -11.69 16.09
N ALA A 8 -0.35 -11.85 16.36
CA ALA A 8 -1.39 -11.84 15.34
C ALA A 8 -1.53 -10.46 14.66
N GLN A 9 -1.31 -9.37 15.39
CA GLN A 9 -1.29 -8.01 14.84
C GLN A 9 -0.07 -7.81 13.93
N THR A 10 1.12 -8.21 14.36
CA THR A 10 2.35 -8.11 13.55
C THR A 10 2.24 -8.91 12.25
N VAL A 11 1.73 -10.14 12.31
CA VAL A 11 1.55 -10.98 11.10
C VAL A 11 0.57 -10.35 10.11
N ARG A 12 -0.46 -9.63 10.59
CA ARG A 12 -1.41 -8.92 9.72
C ARG A 12 -0.78 -7.70 9.05
N LEU A 13 0.13 -7.01 9.72
CA LEU A 13 0.80 -5.83 9.18
C LEU A 13 1.70 -6.18 7.98
N ASP A 14 2.41 -7.30 8.06
CA ASP A 14 3.33 -7.74 6.99
C ASP A 14 2.64 -8.37 5.78
N GLN A 15 1.31 -8.60 5.82
CA GLN A 15 0.62 -9.23 4.71
C GLN A 15 0.46 -8.26 3.53
N PRO A 16 1.00 -8.60 2.33
CA PRO A 16 0.78 -7.79 1.14
C PRO A 16 -0.71 -7.73 0.80
N THR A 17 -1.20 -6.53 0.58
CA THR A 17 -2.56 -6.19 0.20
C THR A 17 -2.54 -5.48 -1.15
N THR A 18 -3.49 -5.83 -2.01
CA THR A 18 -3.71 -5.17 -3.29
C THR A 18 -4.67 -3.99 -3.12
N ILE A 19 -4.26 -2.81 -3.55
CA ILE A 19 -5.08 -1.59 -3.57
C ILE A 19 -5.21 -1.12 -5.02
N THR A 20 -6.44 -0.94 -5.49
CA THR A 20 -6.69 -0.40 -6.84
C THR A 20 -7.16 1.05 -6.74
N ILE A 21 -6.51 1.95 -7.47
CA ILE A 21 -6.85 3.37 -7.52
C ILE A 21 -7.05 3.84 -8.95
N ARG A 22 -7.76 4.96 -9.12
CA ARG A 22 -7.83 5.63 -10.42
C ARG A 22 -6.48 6.26 -10.76
N TRP A 23 -6.10 6.13 -12.02
CA TRP A 23 -4.95 6.84 -12.54
C TRP A 23 -5.17 8.36 -12.50
N GLN A 24 -4.11 9.11 -12.23
CA GLN A 24 -4.04 10.57 -12.40
C GLN A 24 -2.62 10.96 -12.78
N GLY A 25 -2.44 12.12 -13.42
CA GLY A 25 -1.12 12.59 -13.88
C GLY A 25 -0.08 12.70 -12.76
N ALA A 26 -0.51 12.96 -11.51
CA ALA A 26 0.36 12.97 -10.33
C ALA A 26 1.00 11.60 -10.03
N PHE A 27 0.47 10.51 -10.60
CA PHE A 27 0.94 9.14 -10.43
C PHE A 27 1.62 8.57 -11.69
N ALA A 28 1.96 9.42 -12.67
CA ALA A 28 2.54 8.99 -13.94
C ALA A 28 3.92 8.32 -13.80
N SER A 29 4.63 8.53 -12.69
CA SER A 29 5.92 7.91 -12.39
C SER A 29 5.76 6.79 -11.36
N PRO A 30 5.81 5.50 -11.76
CA PRO A 30 5.72 4.37 -10.83
C PRO A 30 6.79 4.44 -9.73
N LYS A 31 8.01 4.90 -10.07
CA LYS A 31 9.09 5.11 -9.09
C LYS A 31 8.71 6.13 -8.02
N SER A 32 8.04 7.21 -8.42
CA SER A 32 7.57 8.23 -7.47
C SER A 32 6.44 7.69 -6.60
N VAL A 33 5.51 6.92 -7.18
CA VAL A 33 4.38 6.33 -6.44
C VAL A 33 4.85 5.26 -5.46
N ALA A 34 5.84 4.44 -5.81
CA ALA A 34 6.43 3.46 -4.90
C ALA A 34 7.11 4.09 -3.67
N ALA A 35 7.52 5.36 -3.75
CA ALA A 35 8.04 6.11 -2.60
C ALA A 35 6.94 6.75 -1.73
N MET A 36 5.66 6.63 -2.12
CA MET A 36 4.52 7.18 -1.39
C MET A 36 3.97 6.18 -0.36
N ARG A 37 3.06 6.67 0.50
CA ARG A 37 2.25 5.85 1.40
C ARG A 37 0.77 6.07 1.09
N ALA A 38 -0.03 5.02 1.17
CA ALA A 38 -1.48 5.10 1.06
C ALA A 38 -2.09 5.30 2.45
N VAL A 39 -3.05 6.21 2.58
CA VAL A 39 -3.79 6.43 3.83
C VAL A 39 -5.26 6.13 3.58
N TYR A 40 -5.82 5.20 4.34
CA TYR A 40 -7.24 4.84 4.26
C TYR A 40 -7.80 4.53 5.64
N ASN A 41 -8.85 5.24 6.04
CA ASN A 41 -9.53 5.06 7.33
C ASN A 41 -8.57 5.07 8.54
N GLY A 42 -7.62 6.02 8.56
CA GLY A 42 -6.63 6.18 9.64
C GLY A 42 -5.48 5.15 9.61
N ARG A 43 -5.47 4.20 8.68
CA ARG A 43 -4.40 3.21 8.49
C ARG A 43 -3.45 3.67 7.39
N THR A 44 -2.17 3.37 7.56
CA THR A 44 -1.12 3.74 6.61
C THR A 44 -0.50 2.50 5.99
N PHE A 45 -0.39 2.50 4.67
CA PHE A 45 0.12 1.39 3.88
C PHE A 45 1.39 1.83 3.15
N ASN A 46 2.46 1.07 3.32
CA ASN A 46 3.71 1.25 2.60
C ASN A 46 3.59 0.57 1.24
N ILE A 47 3.83 1.32 0.16
CA ILE A 47 3.72 0.80 -1.21
C ILE A 47 5.02 0.10 -1.58
N HIS A 48 4.92 -1.14 -2.07
CA HIS A 48 6.05 -1.97 -2.50
C HIS A 48 6.19 -1.97 -4.02
N SER A 49 5.07 -2.00 -4.74
CA SER A 49 5.06 -1.95 -6.19
C SER A 49 3.79 -1.27 -6.72
N VAL A 50 3.88 -0.81 -7.96
CA VAL A 50 2.84 -0.06 -8.67
C VAL A 50 2.80 -0.57 -10.10
N GLU A 51 1.62 -0.98 -10.54
CA GLU A 51 1.38 -1.49 -11.88
C GLU A 51 0.30 -0.64 -12.56
N ASN A 52 0.59 -0.20 -13.78
CA ASN A 52 -0.39 0.43 -14.66
C ASN A 52 -0.80 -0.61 -15.70
N GLU A 53 -1.97 -1.22 -15.51
CA GLU A 53 -2.43 -2.33 -16.34
C GLU A 53 -2.48 -1.91 -17.82
N ASP A 54 -1.73 -2.63 -18.65
CA ASP A 54 -1.55 -2.38 -20.08
C ASP A 54 -1.12 -0.93 -20.43
N GLU A 55 -0.57 -0.18 -19.46
CA GLU A 55 -0.22 1.25 -19.59
C GLU A 55 -1.38 2.15 -20.05
N ARG A 56 -2.63 1.72 -19.83
CA ARG A 56 -3.83 2.42 -20.34
C ARG A 56 -4.14 3.73 -19.62
N ASN A 57 -3.50 3.98 -18.47
CA ASN A 57 -3.72 5.18 -17.64
C ASN A 57 -5.17 5.30 -17.15
N VAL A 58 -5.77 4.19 -16.72
CA VAL A 58 -7.14 4.13 -16.19
C VAL A 58 -7.13 3.78 -14.71
N LEU A 59 -6.49 2.66 -14.35
CA LEU A 59 -6.32 2.18 -12.99
C LEU A 59 -4.84 1.92 -12.71
N LEU A 60 -4.46 2.05 -11.44
CA LEU A 60 -3.19 1.57 -10.92
C LEU A 60 -3.47 0.50 -9.87
N THR A 61 -2.70 -0.58 -9.92
CA THR A 61 -2.67 -1.63 -8.92
C THR A 61 -1.44 -1.43 -8.05
N LEU A 62 -1.65 -1.26 -6.74
CA LEU A 62 -0.60 -1.10 -5.75
C LEU A 62 -0.50 -2.38 -4.93
N ILE A 63 0.71 -2.90 -4.76
CA ILE A 63 1.00 -3.91 -3.74
C ILE A 63 1.56 -3.16 -2.54
N ALA A 64 0.91 -3.28 -1.40
CA ALA A 64 1.27 -2.53 -0.20
C ALA A 64 1.09 -3.40 1.06
N SER A 65 1.83 -3.11 2.12
CA SER A 65 1.57 -3.72 3.44
C SER A 65 1.27 -2.63 4.45
N GLU A 66 0.47 -2.95 5.47
CA GLU A 66 0.19 -1.99 6.51
C GLU A 66 1.44 -1.81 7.39
N GLY A 67 1.88 -0.57 7.56
CA GLY A 67 3.02 -0.27 8.43
C GLY A 67 2.57 0.33 9.75
N LEU A 68 3.29 0.04 10.83
CA LEU A 68 3.21 0.85 12.04
C LEU A 68 3.64 2.29 11.70
N ASN A 69 2.88 3.25 12.21
CA ASN A 69 3.16 4.65 12.02
C ASN A 69 4.20 5.09 13.06
N ASP A 70 5.43 4.60 12.91
CA ASP A 70 6.57 5.01 13.72
C ASP A 70 7.14 6.26 13.03
N GLY A 71 6.61 7.42 13.41
CA GLY A 71 7.00 8.74 12.88
C GLY A 71 8.50 9.02 12.96
#